data_AF-A0A182UVU0-F1
#
_entry.id   AF-A0A182UVU0-F1
#
_cell.length_a   1.000
_cell.length_b   1.000
_cell.length_c   1.000
_cell.angle_alpha   90.00
_cell.angle_beta   90.00
_cell.angle_gamma   90.00
#
_symmetry.space_group_name_H-M   'P 1'
#
loop_
_entity.id
_entity.type
_entity.pdbx_description
1 polymer ?
#
loop_
_entity_poly.entity_id
_entity_poly.type
_entity_poly.pdbx_seq_one_letter_code
_entity_poly.pdbx_strand_id
1 'polypeptide(L)'
;MLMVRISRWDLGPVYGFQWRHFGATYKTCHDDYTGQGIDQLAEVIDKIKNNPYDRRIIMCAWNPSDIPNMALPPCHCLAQFFVSDGELSCQMYQRSADVGLGVPFNIASYSLLTHMIAHVTGLKAGEFIHTTGDTHIYLNHVDGLREQIERTPTKFPTLVFKRKVESIDDFTYDDFEIMNYNPQSAIKMKMAV
;
A
#
# COMPACT_ATOMS: atom_id res chain seq x y z
N MET A 1 -22.74 15.08 -20.50
CA MET A 1 -21.90 14.48 -19.44
C MET A 1 -21.09 13.37 -20.10
N LEU A 2 -19.90 13.69 -20.62
CA LEU A 2 -19.04 12.68 -21.25
C LEU A 2 -18.48 11.79 -20.14
N MET A 3 -18.95 10.54 -20.06
CA MET A 3 -18.18 9.50 -19.42
C MET A 3 -16.84 9.43 -20.14
N VAL A 4 -15.76 9.84 -19.46
CA VAL A 4 -14.40 9.56 -19.91
C VAL A 4 -14.35 8.06 -20.10
N ARG A 5 -14.29 7.61 -21.36
CA ARG A 5 -14.08 6.20 -21.68
C ARG A 5 -12.69 5.86 -21.19
N ILE A 6 -12.64 5.32 -19.99
CA ILE A 6 -11.46 4.67 -19.42
C ILE A 6 -10.99 3.66 -20.47
N SER A 7 -9.82 3.91 -21.07
CA SER A 7 -9.23 2.96 -22.02
C SER A 7 -8.85 1.67 -21.29
N ARG A 8 -8.57 0.57 -22.00
CA ARG A 8 -8.29 -0.74 -21.39
C ARG A 8 -7.15 -0.75 -20.34
N TRP A 9 -6.34 0.31 -20.28
CA TRP A 9 -5.17 0.44 -19.41
C TRP A 9 -5.16 1.71 -18.56
N ASP A 10 -6.14 2.60 -18.74
CA ASP A 10 -6.36 3.71 -17.83
C ASP A 10 -7.16 3.17 -16.64
N LEU A 11 -6.76 3.42 -15.39
CA LEU A 11 -7.52 2.97 -14.22
C LEU A 11 -8.30 4.11 -13.57
N GLY A 12 -8.19 5.33 -14.10
CA GLY A 12 -8.66 6.54 -13.46
C GLY A 12 -7.76 6.98 -12.28
N PRO A 13 -8.23 7.94 -11.46
CA PRO A 13 -7.47 8.53 -10.37
C PRO A 13 -7.40 7.61 -9.13
N VAL A 14 -6.80 6.42 -9.26
CA VAL A 14 -6.65 5.41 -8.21
C VAL A 14 -5.52 5.74 -7.21
N TYR A 15 -5.04 4.76 -6.44
CA TYR A 15 -4.11 4.92 -5.31
C TYR A 15 -2.98 5.94 -5.52
N GLY A 16 -2.10 5.72 -6.49
CA GLY A 16 -0.94 6.58 -6.71
C GLY A 16 -1.32 8.02 -7.07
N PHE A 17 -2.39 8.21 -7.83
CA PHE A 17 -2.91 9.54 -8.13
C PHE A 17 -3.40 10.25 -6.87
N GLN A 18 -4.17 9.55 -6.02
CA GLN A 18 -4.62 10.14 -4.76
C GLN A 18 -3.45 10.42 -3.81
N TRP A 19 -2.37 9.62 -3.85
CA TRP A 19 -1.22 9.85 -2.98
C TRP A 19 -0.36 11.04 -3.39
N ARG A 20 -0.24 11.34 -4.69
CA ARG A 20 0.65 12.39 -5.22
C ARG A 20 -0.09 13.64 -5.70
N HIS A 21 -1.37 13.52 -6.02
CA HIS A 21 -2.19 14.54 -6.69
C HIS A 21 -3.61 14.61 -6.10
N PHE A 22 -3.78 14.42 -4.78
CA PHE A 22 -5.10 14.40 -4.16
C PHE A 22 -5.89 15.68 -4.48
N GLY A 23 -7.12 15.54 -4.98
CA GLY A 23 -7.99 16.65 -5.33
C GLY A 23 -7.67 17.36 -6.66
N ALA A 24 -6.67 16.91 -7.42
CA ALA A 24 -6.45 17.37 -8.78
C ALA A 24 -7.52 16.81 -9.74
N THR A 25 -7.88 17.58 -10.77
CA THR A 25 -8.81 17.10 -11.80
C THR A 25 -8.12 16.09 -12.70
N TYR A 26 -8.51 14.82 -12.59
CA TYR A 26 -8.04 13.76 -13.50
C TYR A 26 -8.52 13.98 -14.93
N LYS A 27 -7.63 13.76 -15.89
CA LYS A 27 -7.90 13.79 -17.33
C LYS A 27 -7.68 12.40 -17.93
N THR A 28 -6.44 12.05 -18.25
CA THR A 28 -6.01 10.72 -18.71
C THR A 28 -4.75 10.27 -18.00
N CYS A 29 -4.40 8.99 -18.12
CA CYS A 29 -3.12 8.46 -17.63
C CYS A 29 -1.88 8.99 -18.38
N HIS A 30 -2.03 9.83 -19.40
CA HIS A 30 -0.92 10.40 -20.19
C HIS A 30 -0.67 11.89 -19.93
N ASP A 31 -1.56 12.56 -19.18
CA ASP A 31 -1.38 13.96 -18.82
C ASP A 31 -0.31 14.13 -17.73
N ASP A 32 0.38 15.28 -17.75
CA ASP A 32 1.29 15.67 -16.67
C ASP A 32 0.50 16.30 -15.51
N TYR A 33 0.67 15.73 -14.32
CA TYR A 33 0.03 16.18 -13.09
C TYR A 33 1.02 16.83 -12.12
N THR A 34 2.27 17.08 -12.53
CA THR A 34 3.30 17.70 -11.70
C THR A 34 2.81 19.01 -11.09
N GLY A 35 2.91 19.13 -9.76
CA GLY A 35 2.48 20.31 -9.01
C GLY A 35 0.96 20.49 -8.87
N GLN A 36 0.15 19.53 -9.32
CA GLN A 36 -1.31 19.56 -9.18
C GLN A 36 -1.75 18.71 -7.99
N GLY A 37 -2.76 19.20 -7.26
CA GLY A 37 -3.32 18.53 -6.08
C GLY A 37 -2.39 18.62 -4.87
N ILE A 38 -2.62 17.72 -3.91
CA ILE A 38 -1.82 17.58 -2.69
C ILE A 38 -0.95 16.32 -2.79
N ASP A 39 0.37 16.47 -2.67
CA ASP A 39 1.30 15.35 -2.56
C ASP A 39 1.38 14.88 -1.10
N GLN A 40 0.45 13.99 -0.74
CA GLN A 40 0.35 13.42 0.60
C GLN A 40 1.58 12.60 0.98
N LEU A 41 2.20 11.89 0.03
CA LEU A 41 3.39 11.09 0.31
C LEU A 41 4.59 11.98 0.67
N ALA A 42 4.78 13.08 -0.08
CA ALA A 42 5.80 14.06 0.23
C ALA A 42 5.55 14.72 1.60
N GLU A 43 4.29 15.09 1.92
CA GLU A 43 3.93 15.67 3.22
C GLU A 43 4.16 14.68 4.37
N VAL A 44 3.84 13.40 4.19
CA VAL A 44 4.11 12.35 5.19
C VAL A 44 5.62 12.25 5.46
N ILE A 45 6.45 12.18 4.42
CA ILE A 45 7.91 12.09 4.56
C ILE A 45 8.48 13.34 5.24
N ASP A 46 8.01 14.53 4.86
CA ASP A 46 8.42 15.79 5.46
C ASP A 46 8.06 15.84 6.96
N LYS A 47 6.82 15.50 7.32
CA LYS A 47 6.39 15.44 8.71
C LYS A 47 7.20 14.45 9.53
N ILE A 48 7.50 13.26 9.00
CA ILE A 48 8.33 12.28 9.71
C ILE A 48 9.72 12.84 9.99
N LYS A 49 10.32 13.60 9.05
CA LYS A 49 11.65 14.21 9.24
C LYS A 49 11.63 15.41 10.20
N ASN A 50 10.62 16.27 10.07
CA ASN A 50 10.65 17.62 10.64
C ASN A 50 9.68 17.83 11.81
N ASN A 51 8.66 16.97 11.94
CA ASN A 51 7.69 16.99 13.04
C ASN A 51 7.20 15.56 13.39
N PRO A 52 8.11 14.64 13.78
CA PRO A 52 7.84 13.19 13.88
C PRO A 52 6.73 12.82 14.87
N TYR A 53 6.45 13.69 15.85
CA TYR A 53 5.43 13.47 16.88
C TYR A 53 4.06 14.07 16.50
N ASP A 54 3.91 14.59 15.28
CA ASP A 54 2.61 15.00 14.75
C ASP A 54 1.67 13.79 14.74
N ARG A 55 0.45 14.01 15.23
CA ARG A 55 -0.59 12.96 15.28
C ARG A 55 -1.44 12.93 14.01
N ARG A 56 -1.02 13.65 12.97
CA ARG A 56 -1.74 13.85 11.69
C ARG A 56 -0.91 13.40 10.49
N ILE A 57 0.06 12.52 10.68
CA ILE A 57 0.85 11.94 9.59
C ILE A 57 -0.01 10.86 8.91
N ILE A 58 -0.83 11.27 7.95
CA ILE A 58 -1.87 10.45 7.33
C ILE A 58 -1.75 10.50 5.81
N MET A 59 -2.00 9.37 5.16
CA MET A 59 -2.18 9.24 3.72
C MET A 59 -3.53 8.60 3.43
N CYS A 60 -4.36 9.25 2.62
CA CYS A 60 -5.72 8.80 2.29
C CYS A 60 -5.92 8.61 0.79
N ALA A 61 -6.43 7.45 0.38
CA ALA A 61 -6.84 7.19 -0.99
C ALA A 61 -8.35 7.40 -1.23
N TRP A 62 -9.15 7.52 -0.18
CA TRP A 62 -10.61 7.61 -0.29
C TRP A 62 -11.07 9.05 -0.61
N ASN A 63 -11.30 9.33 -1.89
CA ASN A 63 -11.80 10.62 -2.37
C ASN A 63 -13.22 10.48 -2.96
N PRO A 64 -14.28 10.90 -2.24
CA PRO A 64 -15.66 10.77 -2.70
C PRO A 64 -15.94 11.41 -4.07
N SER A 65 -15.26 12.50 -4.41
CA SER A 65 -15.44 13.20 -5.68
C SER A 65 -14.90 12.41 -6.88
N ASP A 66 -13.85 11.62 -6.65
CA ASP A 66 -13.15 10.89 -7.71
C ASP A 66 -13.57 9.42 -7.82
N ILE A 67 -14.19 8.84 -6.79
CA ILE A 67 -14.64 7.44 -6.80
C ILE A 67 -15.41 7.04 -8.07
N PRO A 68 -16.36 7.86 -8.59
CA PRO A 68 -17.08 7.52 -9.83
C PRO A 68 -16.19 7.40 -11.08
N ASN A 69 -14.97 7.95 -11.03
CA ASN A 69 -14.01 7.96 -12.12
C ASN A 69 -12.94 6.86 -11.99
N MET A 70 -12.96 6.06 -10.91
CA MET A 70 -11.98 4.99 -10.67
C MET A 70 -12.48 3.65 -11.23
N ALA A 71 -11.59 2.85 -11.82
CA ALA A 71 -11.92 1.50 -12.28
C ALA A 71 -12.37 0.58 -11.12
N LEU A 72 -11.80 0.77 -9.93
CA LEU A 72 -12.24 0.17 -8.69
C LEU A 72 -11.99 1.12 -7.52
N PRO A 73 -12.97 1.35 -6.62
CA PRO A 73 -12.76 2.18 -5.44
C PRO A 73 -11.67 1.59 -4.52
N PRO A 74 -10.84 2.43 -3.85
CA PRO A 74 -9.71 1.98 -3.04
C PRO A 74 -10.12 0.99 -1.94
N CYS A 75 -9.45 -0.16 -1.86
CA CYS A 75 -9.68 -1.13 -0.78
C CYS A 75 -8.94 -0.72 0.50
N HIS A 76 -7.65 -0.38 0.40
CA HIS A 76 -6.86 0.20 1.49
C HIS A 76 -7.01 1.72 1.44
N CYS A 77 -7.86 2.24 2.34
CA CYS A 77 -8.42 3.58 2.23
C CYS A 77 -7.55 4.64 2.88
N LEU A 78 -6.94 4.31 4.03
CA LEU A 78 -6.23 5.26 4.88
C LEU A 78 -5.07 4.58 5.57
N ALA A 79 -3.92 5.24 5.62
CA ALA A 79 -2.79 4.84 6.43
C ALA A 79 -2.36 6.01 7.34
N GLN A 80 -2.08 5.71 8.60
CA GLN A 80 -1.52 6.64 9.58
C GLN A 80 -0.14 6.15 10.00
N PHE A 81 0.80 7.08 10.11
CA PHE A 81 2.17 6.81 10.53
C PHE A 81 2.43 7.38 11.92
N PHE A 82 3.32 6.71 12.65
CA PHE A 82 3.68 7.08 14.01
C PHE A 82 5.17 6.84 14.26
N VAL A 83 5.84 7.80 14.87
CA VAL A 83 7.26 7.70 15.23
C VAL A 83 7.43 7.62 16.74
N SER A 84 8.14 6.60 17.23
CA SER A 84 8.58 6.48 18.63
C SER A 84 9.91 5.75 18.69
N ASP A 85 10.79 6.14 19.61
CA ASP A 85 12.05 5.44 19.90
C ASP A 85 12.95 5.16 18.67
N GLY A 86 12.91 6.04 17.67
CA GLY A 86 13.67 5.89 16.42
C GLY A 86 13.06 4.89 15.41
N GLU A 87 11.83 4.46 15.65
CA GLU A 87 11.08 3.54 14.79
C GLU A 87 9.83 4.22 14.19
N LEU A 88 9.51 3.83 12.94
CA LEU A 88 8.32 4.25 12.21
C LEU A 88 7.34 3.08 12.14
N SER A 89 6.18 3.24 12.76
CA SER A 89 5.05 2.31 12.65
C SER A 89 4.00 2.83 11.66
N CYS A 90 3.24 1.91 11.06
CA CYS A 90 2.16 2.21 10.14
C CYS A 90 0.89 1.47 10.54
N GLN A 91 -0.20 2.20 10.72
CA GLN A 91 -1.55 1.63 10.79
C GLN A 91 -2.24 1.82 9.44
N MET A 92 -2.83 0.77 8.88
CA MET A 92 -3.61 0.84 7.65
C MET A 92 -5.04 0.34 7.88
N TYR A 93 -6.04 1.10 7.41
CA TYR A 93 -7.45 0.70 7.36
C TYR A 93 -7.85 0.25 5.95
N GLN A 94 -8.33 -0.98 5.85
CA GLN A 94 -8.83 -1.59 4.62
C GLN A 94 -10.32 -1.86 4.72
N ARG A 95 -11.15 -1.19 3.90
CA ARG A 95 -12.61 -1.34 3.96
C ARG A 95 -13.12 -2.74 3.56
N SER A 96 -12.37 -3.43 2.71
CA SER A 96 -12.76 -4.70 2.08
C SER A 96 -11.51 -5.55 1.87
N ALA A 97 -11.48 -6.71 2.52
CA ALA A 97 -10.29 -7.54 2.73
C ALA A 97 -10.58 -8.98 2.31
N ASP A 98 -10.20 -9.31 1.07
CA ASP A 98 -10.13 -10.68 0.58
C ASP A 98 -8.98 -11.41 1.28
N VAL A 99 -9.31 -12.32 2.18
CA VAL A 99 -8.34 -13.08 2.96
C VAL A 99 -7.50 -14.03 2.09
N GLY A 100 -8.06 -14.54 1.00
CA GLY A 100 -7.41 -15.52 0.13
C GLY A 100 -6.30 -14.91 -0.73
N LEU A 101 -6.58 -13.78 -1.37
CA LEU A 101 -5.62 -13.13 -2.26
C LEU A 101 -5.16 -11.77 -1.74
N GLY A 102 -6.10 -10.84 -1.49
CA GLY A 102 -5.78 -9.44 -1.20
C GLY A 102 -4.91 -9.24 0.04
N VAL A 103 -5.34 -9.77 1.19
CA VAL A 103 -4.71 -9.54 2.50
C VAL A 103 -3.22 -9.90 2.53
N PRO A 104 -2.77 -11.08 2.04
CA PRO A 104 -1.34 -11.38 1.95
C PRO A 104 -0.52 -10.34 1.17
N PHE A 105 -1.03 -9.86 0.03
CA PHE A 105 -0.37 -8.80 -0.74
C PHE A 105 -0.39 -7.45 0.00
N ASN A 106 -1.50 -7.12 0.67
CA ASN A 106 -1.62 -5.86 1.41
C ASN A 106 -0.67 -5.80 2.61
N ILE A 107 -0.48 -6.90 3.33
CA ILE A 107 0.49 -7.00 4.43
C ILE A 107 1.91 -6.74 3.93
N ALA A 108 2.33 -7.44 2.87
CA ALA A 108 3.67 -7.28 2.32
C ALA A 108 3.88 -5.87 1.75
N SER A 109 2.89 -5.32 1.03
CA SER A 109 2.95 -4.00 0.40
C SER A 109 3.10 -2.86 1.42
N TYR A 110 2.26 -2.82 2.46
CA TYR A 110 2.35 -1.74 3.45
C TYR A 110 3.51 -1.93 4.43
N SER A 111 3.92 -3.16 4.71
CA SER A 111 5.18 -3.41 5.41
C SER A 111 6.36 -2.84 4.61
N LEU A 112 6.43 -3.15 3.31
CA LEU A 112 7.46 -2.62 2.43
C LEU A 112 7.46 -1.09 2.37
N LEU A 113 6.29 -0.46 2.19
CA LEU A 113 6.16 0.99 2.21
C LEU A 113 6.68 1.60 3.52
N THR A 114 6.34 0.98 4.66
CA THR A 114 6.81 1.41 5.99
C THR A 114 8.33 1.32 6.08
N HIS A 115 8.92 0.21 5.62
CA HIS A 115 10.37 0.06 5.52
C HIS A 115 11.03 1.10 4.61
N MET A 116 10.44 1.39 3.44
CA MET A 116 10.97 2.37 2.50
C MET A 116 10.93 3.79 3.08
N ILE A 117 9.82 4.20 3.71
CA ILE A 117 9.69 5.51 4.35
C ILE A 117 10.65 5.61 5.54
N ALA A 118 10.73 4.58 6.38
CA ALA A 118 11.69 4.54 7.49
C ALA A 118 13.13 4.73 6.99
N HIS A 119 13.51 4.02 5.93
CA HIS A 119 14.83 4.12 5.32
C HIS A 119 15.17 5.54 4.84
N VAL A 120 14.31 6.18 4.05
CA VAL A 120 14.58 7.54 3.52
C VAL A 120 14.44 8.65 4.56
N THR A 121 13.94 8.32 5.76
CA THR A 121 13.82 9.22 6.90
C THR A 121 14.85 8.93 8.00
N GLY A 122 15.70 7.91 7.82
CA GLY A 122 16.74 7.54 8.78
C GLY A 122 16.21 6.83 10.04
N LEU A 123 15.01 6.28 9.98
CA LEU A 123 14.36 5.51 11.05
C LEU A 123 14.46 4.00 10.77
N LYS A 124 14.12 3.21 11.78
CA LYS A 124 13.85 1.76 11.61
C LYS A 124 12.36 1.54 11.36
N ALA A 125 12.01 0.48 10.64
CA ALA A 125 10.62 0.05 10.58
C ALA A 125 10.22 -0.55 11.93
N GLY A 126 9.11 -0.06 12.49
CA GLY A 126 8.49 -0.57 13.70
C GLY A 126 7.35 -1.53 13.36
N GLU A 127 6.17 -1.27 13.93
CA GLU A 127 5.00 -2.14 13.76
C GLU A 127 4.18 -1.78 12.52
N PHE A 128 3.68 -2.81 11.84
CA PHE A 128 2.60 -2.67 10.86
C PHE A 128 1.28 -3.19 11.46
N ILE A 129 0.31 -2.30 11.63
CA ILE A 129 -1.00 -2.58 12.22
C ILE A 129 -2.06 -2.55 11.12
N HIS A 130 -2.60 -3.72 10.77
CA HIS A 130 -3.61 -3.86 9.72
C HIS A 130 -5.02 -3.96 10.31
N THR A 131 -5.83 -2.92 10.11
CA THR A 131 -7.25 -2.90 10.48
C THR A 131 -8.11 -3.18 9.25
N THR A 132 -9.02 -4.15 9.34
CA THR A 132 -9.93 -4.50 8.24
C THR A 132 -11.39 -4.22 8.60
N GLY A 133 -12.17 -3.78 7.61
CA GLY A 133 -13.62 -3.63 7.67
C GLY A 133 -14.30 -4.96 7.32
N ASP A 134 -14.89 -5.04 6.13
CA ASP A 134 -15.45 -6.29 5.60
C ASP A 134 -14.30 -7.27 5.31
N THR A 135 -14.13 -8.26 6.19
CA THR A 135 -13.12 -9.31 6.07
C THR A 135 -13.81 -10.59 5.65
N HIS A 136 -13.49 -11.08 4.44
CA HIS A 136 -14.25 -12.15 3.81
C HIS A 136 -13.36 -13.17 3.11
N ILE A 137 -13.96 -14.33 2.87
CA ILE A 137 -13.40 -15.43 2.08
C ILE A 137 -14.36 -15.70 0.92
N TYR A 138 -13.85 -15.67 -0.32
CA TYR A 138 -14.64 -16.12 -1.46
C TYR A 138 -14.86 -17.63 -1.43
N LEU A 139 -16.04 -18.08 -1.86
CA LEU A 139 -16.40 -19.51 -1.84
C LEU A 139 -15.41 -20.39 -2.63
N ASN A 140 -14.88 -19.88 -3.74
CA ASN A 140 -13.89 -20.58 -4.56
C ASN A 140 -12.46 -20.58 -3.96
N HIS A 141 -12.25 -19.98 -2.78
CA HIS A 141 -10.98 -20.01 -2.04
C HIS A 141 -11.03 -20.95 -0.84
N VAL A 142 -12.21 -21.40 -0.41
CA VAL A 142 -12.40 -22.16 0.83
C VAL A 142 -11.51 -23.41 0.87
N ASP A 143 -11.44 -24.19 -0.21
CA ASP A 143 -10.63 -25.41 -0.22
C ASP A 143 -9.13 -25.12 -0.18
N GLY A 144 -8.67 -24.08 -0.89
CA GLY A 144 -7.26 -23.64 -0.84
C GLY A 144 -6.87 -23.11 0.54
N LEU A 145 -7.77 -22.37 1.21
CA LEU A 145 -7.52 -21.87 2.55
C LEU A 145 -7.57 -22.98 3.61
N ARG A 146 -8.41 -23.99 3.44
CA ARG A 146 -8.41 -25.20 4.30
C ARG A 146 -7.07 -25.92 4.23
N GLU A 147 -6.53 -26.11 3.02
CA GLU A 147 -5.17 -26.65 2.86
C GLU A 147 -4.13 -25.75 3.55
N GLN A 148 -4.27 -24.42 3.43
CA GLN A 148 -3.31 -23.48 4.00
C GLN A 148 -3.26 -23.54 5.54
N ILE A 149 -4.40 -23.65 6.23
CA ILE A 149 -4.45 -23.64 7.70
C ILE A 149 -3.94 -24.94 8.34
N GLU A 150 -3.81 -26.02 7.57
CA GLU A 150 -3.18 -27.27 8.03
C GLU A 150 -1.64 -27.17 8.07
N ARG A 151 -1.07 -26.14 7.44
CA ARG A 151 0.36 -25.94 7.34
C ARG A 151 0.92 -25.31 8.62
N THR A 152 2.05 -25.83 9.10
CA THR A 152 2.78 -25.19 10.20
C THR A 152 3.60 -23.99 9.68
N PRO A 153 3.41 -22.76 10.21
CA PRO A 153 4.18 -21.60 9.77
C PRO A 153 5.69 -21.77 10.00
N THR A 154 6.49 -21.30 9.05
CA THR A 154 7.94 -21.19 9.19
C THR A 154 8.32 -19.81 9.70
N LYS A 155 9.61 -19.59 10.02
CA LYS A 155 10.12 -18.25 10.32
C LYS A 155 9.86 -17.30 9.15
N PHE A 156 9.54 -16.05 9.46
CA PHE A 156 9.44 -14.99 8.46
C PHE A 156 10.80 -14.72 7.79
N PRO A 157 10.80 -14.26 6.53
CA PRO A 157 12.02 -13.79 5.87
C PRO A 157 12.47 -12.45 6.44
N THR A 158 13.60 -11.95 5.95
CA THR A 158 14.11 -10.61 6.26
C THR A 158 14.24 -9.79 4.99
N LEU A 159 13.69 -8.57 4.99
CA LEU A 159 13.91 -7.60 3.92
C LEU A 159 15.22 -6.84 4.17
N VAL A 160 16.04 -6.73 3.14
CA VAL A 160 17.29 -5.95 3.15
C VAL A 160 17.29 -4.96 1.98
N PHE A 161 17.69 -3.72 2.25
CA PHE A 161 18.00 -2.73 1.20
C PHE A 161 19.48 -2.81 0.85
N LYS A 162 19.80 -3.15 -0.41
CA LYS A 162 21.19 -3.33 -0.87
C LYS A 162 21.97 -2.02 -0.99
N ARG A 163 21.26 -0.91 -1.06
CA ARG A 163 21.81 0.44 -1.28
C ARG A 163 21.13 1.44 -0.36
N LYS A 164 21.88 2.48 0.02
CA LYS A 164 21.30 3.69 0.60
C LYS A 164 20.60 4.52 -0.49
N VAL A 165 19.28 4.51 -0.47
CA VAL A 165 18.42 5.37 -1.29
C VAL A 165 18.07 6.65 -0.50
N GLU A 166 18.11 7.82 -1.14
CA GLU A 166 17.87 9.13 -0.48
C GLU A 166 16.43 9.64 -0.68
N SER A 167 15.79 9.32 -1.82
CA SER A 167 14.39 9.65 -2.12
C SER A 167 13.53 8.41 -2.22
N ILE A 168 12.26 8.51 -1.82
CA ILE A 168 11.28 7.43 -1.96
C ILE A 168 11.06 7.03 -3.44
N ASP A 169 11.26 7.99 -4.35
CA ASP A 169 11.05 7.81 -5.79
C ASP A 169 12.27 7.16 -6.49
N ASP A 170 13.42 7.03 -5.81
CA ASP A 170 14.67 6.51 -6.37
C ASP A 170 14.86 4.99 -6.14
N PHE A 171 13.87 4.33 -5.52
CA PHE A 171 13.90 2.88 -5.32
C PHE A 171 13.66 2.14 -6.64
N THR A 172 14.48 1.12 -6.88
CA THR A 172 14.35 0.20 -8.00
C THR A 172 14.20 -1.24 -7.51
N TYR A 173 13.70 -2.15 -8.35
CA TYR A 173 13.53 -3.56 -7.99
C TYR A 173 14.82 -4.20 -7.43
N ASP A 174 15.98 -3.83 -8.00
CA ASP A 174 17.26 -4.43 -7.63
C ASP A 174 17.76 -4.01 -6.25
N ASP A 175 17.20 -2.93 -5.67
CA ASP A 175 17.54 -2.43 -4.34
C ASP A 175 16.99 -3.33 -3.21
N PHE A 176 16.03 -4.21 -3.52
CA PHE A 176 15.38 -5.08 -2.54
C PHE A 176 15.97 -6.49 -2.55
N GLU A 177 16.22 -7.05 -1.37
CA GLU A 177 16.59 -8.45 -1.18
C GLU A 177 15.72 -9.08 -0.09
N ILE A 178 15.14 -10.25 -0.39
CA ILE A 178 14.39 -11.03 0.58
C ILE A 178 15.23 -12.24 0.99
N MET A 179 15.78 -12.18 2.20
CA MET A 179 16.63 -13.21 2.76
C MET A 179 15.80 -14.25 3.53
N ASN A 180 16.26 -15.51 3.49
CA ASN A 180 15.68 -16.62 4.25
C ASN A 180 14.19 -16.88 3.99
N TYR A 181 13.70 -16.55 2.80
CA TYR A 181 12.33 -16.90 2.40
C TYR A 181 12.24 -18.35 1.98
N ASN A 182 11.74 -19.20 2.88
CA ASN A 182 11.52 -20.62 2.65
C ASN A 182 10.01 -20.94 2.74
N PRO A 183 9.19 -20.50 1.77
CA PRO A 183 7.76 -20.73 1.79
C PRO A 183 7.41 -22.19 1.48
N GLN A 184 6.23 -22.61 1.91
CA GLN A 184 5.62 -23.85 1.44
C GLN A 184 5.10 -23.68 0.00
N SER A 185 4.73 -24.78 -0.66
CA SER A 185 4.28 -24.78 -2.06
C SER A 185 3.12 -23.82 -2.31
N ALA A 186 3.11 -23.15 -3.46
CA ALA A 186 2.07 -22.19 -3.80
C ALA A 186 0.67 -22.86 -3.87
N ILE A 187 -0.33 -22.21 -3.27
CA ILE A 187 -1.75 -22.59 -3.38
C ILE A 187 -2.38 -21.67 -4.43
N LYS A 188 -2.97 -22.25 -5.48
CA LYS A 188 -3.56 -21.49 -6.58
C LYS A 188 -5.02 -21.15 -6.25
N MET A 189 -5.31 -19.87 -6.08
CA MET A 189 -6.66 -19.34 -5.93
C MET A 189 -6.98 -18.39 -7.10
N LYS A 190 -8.21 -18.46 -7.63
CA LYS A 190 -8.65 -17.60 -8.75
C LYS A 190 -9.26 -16.32 -8.20
N MET A 191 -8.87 -15.16 -8.77
CA MET A 191 -9.56 -13.89 -8.47
C MET A 191 -11.05 -14.01 -8.80
N ALA A 192 -11.89 -13.48 -7.90
CA ALA A 192 -13.28 -13.21 -8.21
C ALA A 192 -13.32 -11.95 -9.11
N VAL A 193 -14.04 -12.03 -10.23
CA VAL A 193 -14.27 -10.93 -11.16
C VAL A 193 -15.68 -10.39 -10.93
#